data_AF-A0A1V5L6U3-F1
#
_entry.id   AF-A0A1V5L6U3-F1
#
_cell.length_a   1.000
_cell.length_b   1.000
_cell.length_c   1.000
_cell.angle_alpha   90.00
_cell.angle_beta   90.00
_cell.angle_gamma   90.00
#
_symmetry.space_group_name_H-M   'P 1'
#
loop_
_entity.id
_entity.type
_entity.pdbx_description
1 polymer ?
#
loop_
_entity_poly.entity_id
_entity_poly.type
_entity_poly.pdbx_seq_one_letter_code
_entity_poly.pdbx_strand_id
1 'polypeptide(L)'
;MVKIGNPKYCTSSYCKDEVLLDGLEDVIKNIKNDTVIVLHTMGSHGPSYHNRYPDEFKKFVPSCDTSDIQNCSKEEIVNTYDNTILYTDFIVSSAIDILKKFNNLEIGLIYVSDHGESLGENGIYLHGMPYSIAPKSQTSVPMMIWMSDNMKKYDFINYECLKDKASKGQFSHDNLFHSLLWLMEIDTKIYNEDFNMFKGCLTK
;
A
#
# COMPACT_ATOMS: atom_id res chain seq x y z
N MET A 1 -9.71 -15.99 7.60
CA MET A 1 -9.74 -14.53 7.37
C MET A 1 -10.67 -13.90 8.39
N VAL A 2 -10.34 -12.68 8.78
CA VAL A 2 -10.97 -11.85 9.83
C VAL A 2 -12.49 -12.03 9.92
N LYS A 3 -13.01 -12.28 11.12
CA LYS A 3 -14.44 -12.10 11.40
C LYS A 3 -14.74 -10.60 11.43
N ILE A 4 -15.68 -10.16 10.61
CA ILE A 4 -16.21 -8.79 10.62
C ILE A 4 -16.52 -8.39 12.07
N GLY A 5 -15.96 -7.26 12.51
CA GLY A 5 -16.18 -6.74 13.87
C GLY A 5 -15.35 -7.42 14.96
N ASN A 6 -14.13 -7.91 14.67
CA ASN A 6 -13.22 -8.39 15.70
C ASN A 6 -12.96 -7.28 16.75
N PRO A 7 -13.43 -7.42 18.01
CA PRO A 7 -13.38 -6.34 19.00
C PRO A 7 -11.95 -5.99 19.43
N LYS A 8 -10.96 -6.83 19.10
CA LYS A 8 -9.54 -6.54 19.31
C LYS A 8 -9.06 -5.36 18.45
N TYR A 9 -9.60 -5.21 17.25
CA TYR A 9 -9.12 -4.24 16.25
C TYR A 9 -10.20 -3.26 15.80
N CYS A 10 -11.47 -3.55 16.10
CA CYS A 10 -12.62 -2.78 15.66
C CYS A 10 -13.36 -2.19 16.85
N THR A 11 -13.70 -0.91 16.73
CA THR A 11 -14.73 -0.26 17.53
C THR A 11 -16.09 -0.43 16.86
N SER A 12 -17.15 0.17 17.42
CA SER A 12 -18.45 0.23 16.77
C SER A 12 -18.48 1.06 15.49
N SER A 13 -17.45 1.89 15.23
CA SER A 13 -17.44 2.86 14.12
C SER A 13 -16.31 2.69 13.12
N TYR A 14 -15.19 2.04 13.47
CA TYR A 14 -14.09 1.76 12.54
C TYR A 14 -13.22 0.60 13.00
N CYS A 15 -12.43 0.04 12.08
CA CYS A 15 -11.38 -0.93 12.37
C CYS A 15 -10.00 -0.35 12.10
N LYS A 16 -9.01 -0.80 12.86
CA LYS A 16 -7.59 -0.59 12.60
C LYS A 16 -7.09 -1.61 11.59
N ASP A 17 -6.18 -1.20 10.70
CA ASP A 17 -5.70 -2.04 9.59
C ASP A 17 -4.89 -3.26 10.04
N GLU A 18 -4.40 -3.29 11.29
CA GLU A 18 -3.85 -4.50 11.92
C GLU A 18 -4.79 -5.71 11.84
N VAL A 19 -6.09 -5.48 11.73
CA VAL A 19 -7.06 -6.55 11.53
C VAL A 19 -6.72 -7.38 10.29
N LEU A 20 -6.19 -6.77 9.22
CA LEU A 20 -5.84 -7.45 7.96
C LEU A 20 -4.69 -8.45 8.12
N LEU A 21 -3.87 -8.29 9.16
CA LEU A 21 -2.76 -9.19 9.49
C LEU A 21 -3.24 -10.41 10.28
N ASP A 22 -4.42 -10.34 10.90
CA ASP A 22 -4.99 -11.40 11.72
C ASP A 22 -5.37 -12.62 10.87
N GLY A 23 -4.66 -13.72 11.09
CA GLY A 23 -4.81 -14.97 10.33
C GLY A 23 -4.16 -14.98 8.95
N LEU A 24 -3.42 -13.93 8.55
CA LEU A 24 -2.69 -13.90 7.28
C LEU A 24 -1.66 -15.03 7.20
N GLU A 25 -0.91 -15.26 8.29
CA GLU A 25 0.08 -16.34 8.35
C GLU A 25 -0.56 -17.72 8.14
N ASP A 26 -1.74 -17.95 8.72
CA ASP A 26 -2.46 -19.23 8.56
C ASP A 26 -3.03 -19.39 7.15
N VAL A 27 -3.47 -18.30 6.51
CA VAL A 27 -3.85 -18.34 5.09
C VAL A 27 -2.65 -18.79 4.26
N ILE A 28 -1.49 -18.16 4.43
CA ILE A 28 -0.27 -18.47 3.66
C ILE A 28 0.19 -19.91 3.89
N LYS A 29 0.20 -20.41 5.13
CA LYS A 29 0.54 -21.81 5.46
C LYS A 29 -0.27 -22.84 4.68
N ASN A 30 -1.51 -22.51 4.33
CA ASN A 30 -2.45 -23.43 3.71
C ASN A 30 -2.56 -23.26 2.18
N ILE A 31 -1.81 -22.34 1.58
CA ILE A 31 -1.75 -22.17 0.12
C ILE A 31 -1.19 -23.46 -0.54
N LYS A 32 -1.81 -23.87 -1.65
CA LYS A 32 -1.42 -25.04 -2.45
C LYS A 32 -1.13 -24.74 -3.92
N ASN A 33 -1.62 -23.60 -4.41
CA ASN A 33 -1.47 -23.13 -5.79
C ASN A 33 -1.10 -21.65 -5.76
N ASP A 34 -0.64 -21.11 -6.88
CA ASP A 34 -0.34 -19.69 -7.01
C ASP A 34 -1.57 -18.85 -6.61
N THR A 35 -1.34 -17.87 -5.72
CA THR A 35 -2.42 -17.16 -5.03
C THR A 35 -2.08 -15.69 -4.92
N VAL A 36 -3.04 -14.84 -5.31
CA VAL A 36 -3.00 -13.41 -5.03
C VAL A 36 -3.84 -13.13 -3.78
N ILE A 37 -3.23 -12.55 -2.75
CA ILE A 37 -3.94 -12.06 -1.55
C ILE A 37 -4.01 -10.54 -1.64
N VAL A 38 -5.22 -9.99 -1.53
CA VAL A 38 -5.45 -8.54 -1.48
C VAL A 38 -5.79 -8.12 -0.07
N LEU A 39 -4.96 -7.25 0.52
CA LEU A 39 -5.22 -6.57 1.78
C LEU A 39 -5.66 -5.15 1.46
N HIS A 40 -6.95 -4.86 1.58
CA HIS A 40 -7.49 -3.53 1.29
C HIS A 40 -7.58 -2.72 2.58
N THR A 41 -6.71 -1.73 2.72
CA THR A 41 -6.53 -0.91 3.92
C THR A 41 -7.48 0.27 3.96
N MET A 42 -7.76 0.78 5.16
CA MET A 42 -8.33 2.11 5.36
C MET A 42 -7.26 3.20 5.17
N GLY A 43 -5.99 2.88 5.46
CA GLY A 43 -4.84 3.73 5.19
C GLY A 43 -4.99 5.13 5.80
N SER A 44 -4.84 6.15 4.97
CA SER A 44 -4.87 7.56 5.38
C SER A 44 -6.24 8.23 5.20
N HIS A 45 -7.33 7.47 5.10
CA HIS A 45 -8.64 8.01 4.78
C HIS A 45 -9.13 9.07 5.79
N GLY A 46 -9.41 10.28 5.28
CA GLY A 46 -9.97 11.42 6.02
C GLY A 46 -11.50 11.44 6.15
N PRO A 47 -12.09 12.50 6.73
CA PRO A 47 -11.40 13.57 7.45
C PRO A 47 -10.96 13.14 8.86
N SER A 48 -11.42 11.99 9.37
CA SER A 48 -11.08 11.49 10.71
C SER A 48 -9.69 10.82 10.76
N TYR A 49 -8.64 11.48 10.26
CA TYR A 49 -7.28 10.91 10.17
C TYR A 49 -6.76 10.37 11.52
N HIS A 50 -7.09 11.05 12.63
CA HIS A 50 -6.77 10.65 14.00
C HIS A 50 -7.31 9.25 14.37
N ASN A 51 -8.36 8.77 13.69
CA ASN A 51 -8.91 7.44 13.91
C ASN A 51 -8.18 6.35 13.12
N ARG A 52 -7.17 6.67 12.29
CA ARG A 52 -6.44 5.68 11.48
C ARG A 52 -5.36 4.94 12.24
N TYR A 53 -4.72 5.58 13.22
CA TYR A 53 -3.59 5.01 13.96
C TYR A 53 -3.89 4.93 15.47
N PRO A 54 -3.31 3.96 16.21
CA PRO A 54 -3.40 3.94 17.67
C PRO A 54 -2.38 4.88 18.32
N ASP A 55 -2.51 5.14 19.61
CA ASP A 55 -1.74 6.19 20.32
C ASP A 55 -0.22 6.00 20.22
N GLU A 56 0.26 4.76 20.09
CA GLU A 56 1.68 4.45 19.93
C GLU A 56 2.30 5.09 18.68
N PHE A 57 1.48 5.33 17.66
CA PHE A 57 1.86 5.93 16.38
C PHE A 57 1.59 7.44 16.31
N LYS A 58 1.05 8.04 17.37
CA LYS A 58 0.88 9.50 17.50
C LYS A 58 2.22 10.16 17.85
N LYS A 59 3.15 10.18 16.89
CA LYS A 59 4.52 10.69 17.06
C LYS A 59 4.66 12.17 16.72
N PHE A 60 3.96 12.61 15.68
CA PHE A 60 3.97 13.99 15.23
C PHE A 60 2.84 14.75 15.93
N VAL A 61 3.20 15.83 16.64
CA VAL A 61 2.31 16.65 17.47
C VAL A 61 2.66 18.13 17.32
N PRO A 62 1.70 19.07 17.45
CA PRO A 62 0.29 18.85 17.79
C PRO A 62 -0.49 18.14 16.67
N SER A 63 -1.58 17.44 17.01
CA SER A 63 -2.42 16.69 16.05
C SER A 63 -3.85 17.23 16.01
N CYS A 64 -4.46 17.19 14.83
CA CYS A 64 -5.88 17.46 14.61
C CYS A 64 -6.75 16.25 15.02
N ASP A 65 -7.23 16.23 16.26
CA ASP A 65 -8.07 15.15 16.82
C ASP A 65 -9.58 15.39 16.61
N THR A 66 -9.94 15.88 15.43
CA THR A 66 -11.34 16.11 15.03
C THR A 66 -11.53 15.74 13.56
N SER A 67 -12.78 15.51 13.16
CA SER A 67 -13.15 15.36 11.74
C SER A 67 -13.41 16.71 11.08
N ASP A 68 -13.51 17.78 11.86
CA ASP A 68 -13.65 19.15 11.37
C ASP A 68 -12.28 19.76 11.08
N ILE A 69 -11.57 19.13 10.13
CA ILE A 69 -10.14 19.41 9.85
C ILE A 69 -9.89 20.85 9.38
N GLN A 70 -10.91 21.55 8.90
CA GLN A 70 -10.80 22.94 8.45
C GLN A 70 -10.55 23.92 9.60
N ASN A 71 -10.92 23.52 10.83
CA ASN A 71 -10.70 24.30 12.05
C ASN A 71 -9.38 23.97 12.76
N CYS A 72 -8.60 23.03 12.22
CA CYS A 72 -7.24 22.75 12.66
C CYS A 72 -6.23 23.62 11.91
N SER A 73 -5.09 23.89 12.53
CA SER A 73 -3.95 24.47 11.83
C SER A 73 -3.41 23.49 10.76
N LYS A 74 -2.75 24.04 9.73
CA LYS A 74 -2.12 23.20 8.70
C LYS A 74 -1.11 22.21 9.29
N GLU A 75 -0.33 22.65 10.29
CA GLU A 75 0.63 21.81 10.99
C GLU A 75 -0.04 20.63 11.68
N GLU A 76 -1.15 20.85 12.39
CA GLU A 76 -1.91 19.78 13.03
C GLU A 76 -2.46 18.76 12.04
N ILE A 77 -2.93 19.21 10.88
CA ILE A 77 -3.46 18.32 9.82
C ILE A 77 -2.32 17.47 9.25
N VAL A 78 -1.19 18.09 8.90
CA VAL A 78 -0.02 17.41 8.36
C VAL A 78 0.53 16.40 9.36
N ASN A 79 0.71 16.79 10.62
CA ASN A 79 1.17 15.88 11.68
C ASN A 79 0.23 14.68 11.88
N THR A 80 -1.09 14.91 11.89
CA THR A 80 -2.08 13.82 11.98
C THR A 80 -1.99 12.91 10.76
N TYR A 81 -1.84 13.45 9.55
CA TYR A 81 -1.67 12.66 8.33
C TYR A 81 -0.36 11.86 8.35
N ASP A 82 0.75 12.45 8.78
CA ASP A 82 2.04 11.76 8.88
C ASP A 82 2.01 10.60 9.89
N ASN A 83 1.21 10.70 10.95
CA ASN A 83 0.96 9.58 11.87
C ASN A 83 0.19 8.43 11.17
N THR A 84 -0.70 8.71 10.21
CA THR A 84 -1.35 7.64 9.40
C THR A 84 -0.36 6.97 8.47
N ILE A 85 0.60 7.71 7.92
CA ILE A 85 1.68 7.17 7.09
C ILE A 85 2.60 6.29 7.92
N LEU A 86 2.99 6.72 9.12
CA LEU A 86 3.79 5.91 10.04
C LEU A 86 3.10 4.60 10.41
N TYR A 87 1.77 4.64 10.63
CA TYR A 87 1.00 3.43 10.87
C TYR A 87 0.92 2.53 9.63
N THR A 88 0.73 3.11 8.43
CA THR A 88 0.72 2.36 7.17
C THR A 88 2.07 1.65 6.92
N ASP A 89 3.19 2.32 7.21
CA ASP A 89 4.53 1.73 7.16
C ASP A 89 4.64 0.50 8.09
N PHE A 90 4.10 0.60 9.30
CA PHE A 90 4.03 -0.55 10.22
C PHE A 90 3.17 -1.70 9.68
N ILE A 91 2.02 -1.43 9.06
CA ILE A 91 1.17 -2.48 8.47
C ILE A 91 1.91 -3.20 7.34
N VAL A 92 2.52 -2.43 6.42
CA VAL A 92 3.24 -2.98 5.26
C VAL A 92 4.47 -3.77 5.71
N SER A 93 5.27 -3.23 6.64
CA SER A 93 6.44 -3.94 7.18
C SER A 93 6.06 -5.20 7.95
N SER A 94 4.98 -5.17 8.73
CA SER A 94 4.47 -6.35 9.43
C SER A 94 3.98 -7.43 8.48
N ALA A 95 3.33 -7.05 7.37
CA ALA A 95 2.97 -8.00 6.31
C ALA A 95 4.23 -8.63 5.71
N ILE A 96 5.23 -7.82 5.34
CA ILE A 96 6.52 -8.31 4.84
C ILE A 96 7.19 -9.28 5.83
N ASP A 97 7.18 -8.98 7.12
CA ASP A 97 7.77 -9.83 8.15
C ASP A 97 7.03 -11.17 8.32
N ILE A 98 5.71 -11.20 8.11
CA ILE A 98 4.95 -12.45 8.00
C ILE A 98 5.40 -13.24 6.75
N LEU A 99 5.50 -12.58 5.59
CA LEU A 99 5.89 -13.25 4.32
C LEU A 99 7.31 -13.83 4.40
N LYS A 100 8.25 -13.15 5.07
CA LYS A 100 9.63 -13.63 5.27
C LYS A 100 9.73 -14.97 6.01
N LYS A 101 8.70 -15.37 6.77
CA LYS A 101 8.67 -16.69 7.45
C LYS A 101 8.54 -17.85 6.48
N PHE A 102 8.12 -17.61 5.24
CA PHE A 102 7.88 -18.62 4.20
C PHE A 102 8.98 -18.62 3.15
N ASN A 103 10.22 -18.85 3.60
CA ASN A 103 11.42 -18.85 2.77
C ASN A 103 11.47 -19.98 1.71
N ASN A 104 10.48 -20.86 1.68
CA ASN A 104 10.32 -21.92 0.68
C ASN A 104 9.38 -21.52 -0.47
N LEU A 105 8.79 -20.31 -0.43
CA LEU A 105 7.86 -19.80 -1.45
C LEU A 105 8.52 -18.69 -2.27
N GLU A 106 8.09 -18.59 -3.53
CA GLU A 106 8.27 -17.43 -4.40
C GLU A 106 7.18 -16.42 -4.02
N ILE A 107 7.55 -15.44 -3.20
CA ILE A 107 6.58 -14.57 -2.53
C ILE A 107 7.03 -13.12 -2.62
N GLY A 108 6.08 -12.25 -2.95
CA GLY A 108 6.28 -10.82 -3.07
C GLY A 108 5.12 -10.05 -2.47
N LEU A 109 5.33 -8.75 -2.29
CA LEU A 109 4.32 -7.79 -1.86
C LEU A 109 4.41 -6.58 -2.76
N ILE A 110 3.25 -6.15 -3.28
CA ILE A 110 3.09 -4.86 -3.94
C ILE A 110 2.17 -4.03 -3.07
N TYR A 111 2.65 -2.86 -2.65
CA TYR A 111 1.83 -1.83 -2.02
C TYR A 111 1.64 -0.68 -3.01
N VAL A 112 0.42 -0.18 -3.13
CA VAL A 112 0.12 1.03 -3.89
C VAL A 112 -1.10 1.72 -3.28
N SER A 113 -1.07 3.03 -3.16
CA SER A 113 -2.24 3.83 -2.76
C SER A 113 -3.16 4.04 -3.95
N ASP A 114 -4.46 4.02 -3.75
CA ASP A 114 -5.48 4.27 -4.79
C ASP A 114 -5.45 5.72 -5.30
N HIS A 115 -5.22 6.68 -4.41
CA HIS A 115 -4.95 8.08 -4.72
C HIS A 115 -4.16 8.74 -3.58
N GLY A 116 -3.86 10.04 -3.71
CA GLY A 116 -3.29 10.86 -2.65
C GLY A 116 -4.33 11.79 -2.00
N GLU A 117 -3.90 12.79 -1.23
CA GLU A 117 -4.77 13.60 -0.38
C GLU A 117 -4.36 15.09 -0.42
N SER A 118 -5.31 16.02 -0.36
CA SER A 118 -5.03 17.45 -0.12
C SER A 118 -5.25 17.82 1.34
N LEU A 119 -4.30 18.57 1.91
CA LEU A 119 -4.22 18.85 3.34
C LEU A 119 -4.35 20.35 3.64
N GLY A 120 -5.09 21.08 2.78
CA GLY A 120 -5.37 22.51 2.92
C GLY A 120 -4.56 23.39 1.96
N GLU A 121 -3.72 22.83 1.09
CA GLU A 121 -3.06 23.60 0.02
C GLU A 121 -4.10 24.35 -0.81
N ASN A 122 -3.94 25.66 -0.94
CA ASN A 122 -4.86 26.52 -1.69
C ASN A 122 -6.34 26.40 -1.25
N GLY A 123 -6.58 26.04 0.02
CA GLY A 123 -7.93 25.83 0.55
C GLY A 123 -8.59 24.52 0.11
N ILE A 124 -7.83 23.61 -0.50
CA ILE A 124 -8.33 22.30 -0.95
C ILE A 124 -8.03 21.27 0.12
N TYR A 125 -9.06 20.52 0.50
CA TYR A 125 -8.98 19.42 1.45
C TYR A 125 -9.51 18.14 0.80
N LEU A 126 -9.13 17.00 1.38
CA LEU A 126 -9.56 15.68 0.93
C LEU A 126 -9.09 15.37 -0.50
N HIS A 127 -9.84 14.52 -1.19
CA HIS A 127 -9.59 14.05 -2.54
C HIS A 127 -10.88 14.09 -3.38
N GLY A 128 -10.79 13.62 -4.62
CA GLY A 128 -11.93 13.54 -5.54
C GLY A 128 -12.06 14.75 -6.47
N MET A 129 -11.01 15.56 -6.62
CA MET A 129 -10.98 16.57 -7.68
C MET A 129 -10.97 15.90 -9.06
N PRO A 130 -11.61 16.51 -10.08
CA PRO A 130 -11.51 16.01 -11.44
C PRO A 130 -10.05 15.90 -11.88
N TYR A 131 -9.64 14.74 -12.42
CA TYR A 131 -8.22 14.43 -12.67
C TYR A 131 -7.49 15.49 -13.50
N SER A 132 -8.17 16.11 -14.48
CA SER A 132 -7.61 17.17 -15.34
C SER A 132 -7.18 18.44 -14.60
N ILE A 133 -7.67 18.65 -13.38
CA ILE A 133 -7.36 19.81 -12.52
C ILE A 133 -6.90 19.40 -11.12
N ALA A 134 -6.78 18.09 -10.84
CA ALA A 134 -6.38 17.60 -9.53
C ALA A 134 -4.91 17.97 -9.26
N PRO A 135 -4.58 18.42 -8.04
CA PRO A 135 -3.19 18.70 -7.69
C PRO A 135 -2.39 17.39 -7.64
N LYS A 136 -1.07 17.50 -7.80
CA LYS A 136 -0.15 16.36 -7.68
C LYS A 136 -0.32 15.60 -6.37
N SER A 137 -0.70 16.27 -5.28
CA SER A 137 -0.95 15.64 -4.00
C SER A 137 -2.09 14.62 -4.04
N GLN A 138 -3.05 14.72 -4.97
CA GLN A 138 -4.12 13.72 -5.16
C GLN A 138 -3.76 12.65 -6.21
N THR A 139 -2.86 12.92 -7.14
CA THR A 139 -2.57 11.99 -8.26
C THR A 139 -1.22 11.27 -8.15
N SER A 140 -0.31 11.75 -7.31
CA SER A 140 0.99 11.13 -7.06
C SER A 140 0.91 10.24 -5.83
N VAL A 141 1.08 8.93 -6.02
CA VAL A 141 0.91 7.93 -4.96
C VAL A 141 2.20 7.16 -4.69
N PRO A 142 2.41 6.67 -3.46
CA PRO A 142 3.46 5.70 -3.18
C PRO A 142 3.13 4.36 -3.83
N MET A 143 4.15 3.73 -4.42
CA MET A 143 4.13 2.34 -4.86
C MET A 143 5.43 1.67 -4.41
N MET A 144 5.34 0.47 -3.84
CA MET A 144 6.49 -0.30 -3.36
C MET A 144 6.36 -1.75 -3.79
N ILE A 145 7.48 -2.37 -4.16
CA ILE A 145 7.58 -3.80 -4.42
C ILE A 145 8.65 -4.38 -3.48
N TRP A 146 8.24 -5.38 -2.69
CA TRP A 146 9.14 -6.26 -1.96
C TRP A 146 9.08 -7.66 -2.55
N MET A 147 10.23 -8.35 -2.62
CA MET A 147 10.35 -9.68 -3.21
C MET A 147 11.24 -10.55 -2.34
N SER A 148 10.86 -11.81 -2.13
CA SER A 148 11.71 -12.80 -1.48
C SER A 148 12.91 -13.14 -2.35
N ASP A 149 13.97 -13.69 -1.75
CA ASP A 149 15.15 -14.09 -2.52
C ASP A 149 14.86 -15.27 -3.46
N ASN A 150 13.93 -16.15 -3.09
CA ASN A 150 13.44 -17.20 -4.00
C ASN A 150 12.73 -16.59 -5.20
N MET A 151 11.82 -15.64 -4.99
CA MET A 151 11.10 -14.98 -6.08
C MET A 151 12.09 -14.33 -7.05
N LYS A 152 13.05 -13.54 -6.53
CA LYS A 152 14.09 -12.93 -7.38
C LYS A 152 14.88 -13.96 -8.18
N LYS A 153 15.19 -15.10 -7.57
CA LYS A 153 16.01 -16.16 -8.18
C LYS A 153 15.25 -16.93 -9.25
N TYR A 154 14.02 -17.34 -8.97
CA TYR A 154 13.25 -18.24 -9.83
C TYR A 154 12.48 -17.49 -10.92
N ASP A 155 12.06 -16.25 -10.67
CA ASP A 155 11.54 -15.33 -11.70
C ASP A 155 12.65 -14.67 -12.54
N PHE A 156 13.92 -15.02 -12.29
CA PHE A 156 15.10 -14.49 -12.98
C PHE A 156 15.21 -12.97 -12.91
N ILE A 157 14.83 -12.33 -11.81
CA ILE A 157 14.79 -10.88 -11.70
C ILE A 157 16.16 -10.28 -11.36
N ASN A 158 16.61 -9.34 -12.19
CA ASN A 158 17.73 -8.45 -11.87
C ASN A 158 17.23 -7.34 -10.93
N TYR A 159 17.38 -7.57 -9.63
CA TYR A 159 16.88 -6.66 -8.61
C TYR A 159 17.55 -5.27 -8.63
N GLU A 160 18.83 -5.19 -8.97
CA GLU A 160 19.52 -3.89 -9.08
C GLU A 160 19.04 -3.09 -10.30
N CYS A 161 18.74 -3.77 -11.43
CA CYS A 161 18.05 -3.12 -12.55
C CYS A 161 16.67 -2.59 -12.14
N LEU A 162 15.87 -3.38 -11.40
CA LEU A 162 14.55 -2.93 -10.95
C LEU A 162 14.65 -1.70 -10.05
N LYS A 163 15.61 -1.65 -9.12
CA LYS A 163 15.85 -0.46 -8.29
C LYS A 163 16.19 0.77 -9.13
N ASP A 164 17.07 0.62 -10.11
CA ASP A 164 17.44 1.72 -11.00
C ASP A 164 16.21 2.23 -11.77
N LYS A 165 15.43 1.30 -12.34
CA LYS A 165 14.19 1.58 -13.05
C LYS A 165 13.15 2.26 -12.15
N ALA A 166 12.99 1.82 -10.91
CA ALA A 166 12.09 2.42 -9.93
C ALA A 166 12.51 3.86 -9.56
N SER A 167 13.82 4.13 -9.46
CA SER A 167 14.33 5.46 -9.08
C SER A 167 14.25 6.52 -10.20
N LYS A 168 14.22 6.09 -11.46
CA LYS A 168 14.26 6.98 -12.64
C LYS A 168 12.98 6.96 -13.47
N GLY A 169 12.19 5.90 -13.35
CA GLY A 169 11.00 5.68 -14.15
C GLY A 169 9.80 6.50 -13.72
N GLN A 170 8.75 6.43 -14.54
CA GLN A 170 7.41 6.91 -14.22
C GLN A 170 6.46 5.74 -14.37
N PHE A 171 5.63 5.53 -13.36
CA PHE A 171 4.69 4.41 -13.29
C PHE A 171 3.32 4.93 -12.85
N SER A 172 2.27 4.22 -13.26
CA SER A 172 0.89 4.48 -12.87
C SER A 172 0.18 3.17 -12.53
N HIS A 173 -1.09 3.24 -12.18
CA HIS A 173 -1.93 2.04 -12.04
C HIS A 173 -2.09 1.25 -13.34
N ASP A 174 -1.83 1.84 -14.51
CA ASP A 174 -1.86 1.13 -15.80
C ASP A 174 -0.84 -0.01 -15.84
N ASN A 175 0.26 0.14 -15.09
CA ASN A 175 1.30 -0.87 -14.99
C ASN A 175 0.90 -2.08 -14.12
N LEU A 176 -0.01 -1.89 -13.15
CA LEU A 176 -0.30 -2.91 -12.13
C LEU A 176 -0.90 -4.17 -12.76
N PHE A 177 -1.88 -3.99 -13.64
CA PHE A 177 -2.59 -5.10 -14.28
C PHE A 177 -1.63 -6.02 -15.06
N HIS A 178 -0.83 -5.45 -15.94
CA HIS A 178 0.08 -6.22 -16.79
C HIS A 178 1.24 -6.83 -15.99
N SER A 179 1.71 -6.14 -14.95
CA SER A 179 2.75 -6.67 -14.07
C SER A 179 2.26 -7.86 -13.25
N LEU A 180 1.01 -7.84 -12.77
CA LEU A 180 0.41 -8.98 -12.07
C LEU A 180 0.17 -10.18 -13.00
N LEU A 181 -0.29 -9.96 -14.23
CA LEU A 181 -0.41 -11.05 -15.21
C LEU A 181 0.95 -11.73 -15.46
N TRP A 182 2.01 -10.93 -15.58
CA TRP A 182 3.37 -11.45 -15.77
C TRP A 182 3.88 -12.22 -14.55
N LEU A 183 3.72 -11.67 -13.35
CA LEU A 183 4.12 -12.33 -12.09
C LEU A 183 3.41 -13.65 -11.84
N MET A 184 2.18 -13.80 -12.32
CA MET A 184 1.37 -15.00 -12.17
C MET A 184 1.47 -15.95 -13.38
N GLU A 185 2.40 -15.69 -14.30
CA GLU A 185 2.63 -16.47 -15.53
C GLU A 185 1.36 -16.70 -16.38
N ILE A 186 0.45 -15.73 -16.41
CA ILE A 186 -0.83 -15.86 -17.13
C ILE A 186 -0.64 -15.58 -18.62
N ASP A 187 -0.82 -16.62 -19.45
CA ASP A 187 -0.87 -16.49 -20.90
C ASP A 187 -2.24 -15.95 -21.37
N THR A 188 -2.25 -14.73 -21.92
CA THR A 188 -3.46 -14.09 -22.41
C THR A 188 -3.19 -13.01 -23.46
N LYS A 189 -4.12 -12.86 -24.42
CA LYS A 189 -4.02 -11.87 -25.50
C LYS A 189 -4.11 -10.41 -25.03
N ILE A 190 -4.60 -10.18 -23.82
CA ILE A 190 -4.72 -8.83 -23.26
C ILE A 190 -3.43 -8.37 -22.57
N TYR A 191 -2.46 -9.26 -22.36
CA TYR A 191 -1.17 -8.86 -21.80
C TYR A 191 -0.43 -7.92 -22.75
N ASN A 192 0.07 -6.81 -22.22
CA ASN A 192 0.88 -5.84 -22.94
C ASN A 192 2.18 -5.64 -22.15
N GLU A 193 3.27 -6.10 -22.75
CA GLU A 193 4.60 -6.08 -22.14
C GLU A 193 5.11 -4.66 -21.85
N ASP A 194 4.67 -3.65 -22.61
CA ASP A 194 5.10 -2.26 -22.40
C ASP A 194 4.65 -1.68 -21.06
N PHE A 195 3.59 -2.24 -20.48
CA PHE A 195 3.10 -1.87 -19.15
C PHE A 195 3.67 -2.76 -18.04
N ASN A 196 4.43 -3.80 -18.35
CA ASN A 196 5.07 -4.64 -17.34
C ASN A 196 6.25 -3.91 -16.68
N MET A 197 6.15 -3.65 -15.37
CA MET A 197 7.21 -2.99 -14.60
C MET A 197 8.52 -3.79 -14.58
N PHE A 198 8.44 -5.12 -14.70
CA PHE A 198 9.58 -6.03 -14.68
C PHE A 198 10.30 -6.16 -16.03
N LYS A 199 9.69 -5.68 -17.12
CA LYS A 199 10.28 -5.71 -18.47
C LYS A 199 11.67 -5.06 -18.48
N GLY A 200 12.62 -5.76 -19.11
CA GLY A 200 14.00 -5.30 -19.28
C GLY A 200 14.90 -5.47 -18.06
N CYS A 201 14.39 -6.00 -16.94
CA CYS A 201 15.16 -6.32 -15.74
C CYS A 201 15.16 -7.82 -15.43
N LEU A 202 15.17 -8.66 -16.46
CA LEU A 202 15.32 -10.11 -16.34
C LEU A 202 16.78 -10.49 -16.60
N THR A 203 17.23 -11.54 -15.93
CA THR A 203 18.59 -12.11 -16.04
C THR A 203 18.69 -13.18 -17.13
N LYS A 204 17.58 -13.48 -17.81
CA LYS A 204 17.47 -14.39 -18.94
C LYS A 204 16.61 -13.78 -20.04
#